data_AF-A0A928XRU6-F1
#
_entry.id   AF-A0A928XRU6-F1
#
_cell.length_a   1.000
_cell.length_b   1.000
_cell.length_c   1.000
_cell.angle_alpha   90.00
_cell.angle_beta   90.00
_cell.angle_gamma   90.00
#
_symmetry.space_group_name_H-M   'P 1'
#
loop_
_entity.id
_entity.type
_entity.pdbx_description
1 polymer ?
#
loop_
_entity_poly.entity_id
_entity_poly.type
_entity_poly.pdbx_seq_one_letter_code
_entity_poly.pdbx_strand_id
1 'polypeptide(L)'
;MDRYIGLDAHSQTCTFAVMGSAGRQLREQTLETNAKVLIDFVRTIPGQRRLCMEEGTLSEWLCEVLEPHVAELVVVQPDKHAGAKNDSIDAWNLASKLRKGDLENVVFKARGRFTQLREAVRAHRVTTADVVRTKLRLNALYRSRGIHGMGNEIYDPDTRDQWLPKLPPARARMAQLLSTELDGLCEVREQAEIWLLEQAREHAEVRRLTTLPGIGPVRAAYIVAIVVTPFRFSTKRDFFGYCGLGIVTRSSSDYERDERSQRWVRRQVAHTRGLNRNRNPLLKAIFKGAALSVIAQTDHPLRRDYDRLLQNSKPPLARLTIARRIASATLAIWKKKEEYDPAKHCTTDAK
;
A
#
# COMPACT_ATOMS: atom_id res chain seq x y z
N MET A 1 18.61 -12.18 -29.42
CA MET A 1 19.02 -10.82 -28.98
C MET A 1 17.89 -10.20 -28.17
N ASP A 2 18.19 -9.62 -27.02
CA ASP A 2 17.20 -8.90 -26.20
C ASP A 2 16.76 -7.57 -26.85
N ARG A 3 15.53 -7.20 -26.56
CA ARG A 3 14.91 -5.90 -26.86
C ARG A 3 14.26 -5.38 -25.59
N TYR A 4 14.62 -4.16 -25.21
CA TYR A 4 14.10 -3.48 -24.03
C TYR A 4 13.08 -2.45 -24.48
N ILE A 5 11.88 -2.55 -23.94
CA ILE A 5 10.73 -1.76 -24.36
C ILE A 5 10.29 -0.93 -23.16
N GLY A 6 10.16 0.37 -23.36
CA GLY A 6 9.47 1.26 -22.44
C GLY A 6 8.11 1.59 -22.99
N LEU A 7 7.09 1.55 -22.14
CA LEU A 7 5.72 1.86 -22.48
C LEU A 7 5.22 2.95 -21.54
N ASP A 8 4.93 4.11 -22.11
CA ASP A 8 4.13 5.15 -21.46
C ASP A 8 2.68 5.06 -21.95
N ALA A 9 1.73 4.97 -21.03
CA ALA A 9 0.35 4.59 -21.32
C ALA A 9 -0.64 5.68 -20.92
N HIS A 10 -1.40 6.16 -21.90
CA HIS A 10 -2.50 7.10 -21.73
C HIS A 10 -3.83 6.46 -22.16
N SER A 11 -4.96 7.07 -21.78
CA SER A 11 -6.31 6.53 -22.04
C SER A 11 -6.64 6.35 -23.52
N GLN A 12 -6.05 7.17 -24.39
CA GLN A 12 -6.28 7.17 -25.84
C GLN A 12 -5.10 6.62 -26.63
N THR A 13 -3.88 6.85 -26.14
CA THR A 13 -2.64 6.51 -26.83
C THR A 13 -1.61 5.87 -25.90
N CYS A 14 -0.76 5.02 -26.46
CA CYS A 14 0.37 4.40 -25.79
C CYS A 14 1.64 4.65 -26.60
N THR A 15 2.69 5.16 -25.98
CA THR A 15 3.98 5.44 -26.61
C THR A 15 4.97 4.34 -26.25
N PHE A 16 5.47 3.65 -27.27
CA PHE A 16 6.48 2.60 -27.13
C PHE A 16 7.84 3.09 -27.57
N ALA A 17 8.85 2.87 -26.74
CA ALA A 17 10.26 3.06 -27.07
C ALA A 17 10.99 1.71 -27.06
N VAL A 18 11.67 1.35 -28.15
CA VAL A 18 12.35 0.06 -28.32
C VAL A 18 13.85 0.28 -28.41
N MET A 19 14.59 -0.35 -27.50
CA MET A 19 16.03 -0.24 -27.36
C MET A 19 16.72 -1.60 -27.56
N GLY A 20 17.87 -1.58 -28.24
CA GLY A 20 18.75 -2.75 -28.34
C GLY A 20 19.56 -2.97 -27.05
N SER A 21 20.19 -4.15 -26.92
CA SER A 21 21.03 -4.48 -25.76
C SER A 21 22.20 -3.50 -25.54
N ALA A 22 22.79 -2.97 -26.61
CA ALA A 22 23.85 -1.97 -26.56
C ALA A 22 23.35 -0.54 -26.20
N GLY A 23 22.05 -0.34 -26.00
CA GLY A 23 21.46 0.97 -25.70
C GLY A 23 21.09 1.80 -26.92
N ARG A 24 21.28 1.28 -28.14
CA ARG A 24 20.85 1.95 -29.38
C ARG A 24 19.33 2.06 -29.41
N GLN A 25 18.83 3.27 -29.64
CA GLN A 25 17.42 3.53 -29.93
C GLN A 25 17.06 2.93 -31.29
N LEU A 26 16.10 2.02 -31.34
CA LEU A 26 15.75 1.26 -32.55
C LEU A 26 14.45 1.75 -33.17
N ARG A 27 13.42 1.99 -32.36
CA ARG A 27 12.09 2.38 -32.82
C ARG A 27 11.34 3.11 -31.72
N GLU A 28 10.58 4.11 -32.10
CA GLU A 28 9.54 4.71 -31.28
C GLU A 28 8.23 4.64 -32.05
N GLN A 29 7.12 4.36 -31.36
CA GLN A 29 5.80 4.43 -31.98
C GLN A 29 4.72 4.73 -30.96
N THR A 30 3.87 5.71 -31.29
CA THR A 30 2.62 5.97 -30.59
C THR A 30 1.48 5.23 -31.28
N LEU A 31 0.69 4.52 -30.48
CA LEU A 31 -0.40 3.66 -30.93
C LEU A 31 -1.67 3.99 -30.17
N GLU A 32 -2.83 3.68 -30.77
CA GLU A 32 -4.09 3.70 -30.05
C GLU A 32 -4.05 2.71 -28.86
N THR A 33 -4.65 3.11 -27.73
CA THR A 33 -4.82 2.24 -26.56
C THR A 33 -5.88 1.16 -26.84
N ASN A 34 -5.49 0.17 -27.65
CA ASN A 34 -6.34 -0.94 -28.11
C ASN A 34 -5.58 -2.26 -28.04
N ALA A 35 -6.12 -3.26 -27.32
CA ALA A 35 -5.41 -4.52 -27.08
C ALA A 35 -4.82 -5.16 -28.34
N LYS A 36 -5.59 -5.23 -29.44
CA LYS A 36 -5.13 -5.84 -30.69
C LYS A 36 -3.96 -5.06 -31.29
N VAL A 37 -4.09 -3.74 -31.38
CA VAL A 37 -3.06 -2.85 -31.92
C VAL A 37 -1.76 -2.96 -31.12
N LEU A 38 -1.85 -2.96 -29.79
CA LEU A 38 -0.70 -3.07 -28.89
C LEU A 38 0.00 -4.43 -29.01
N ILE A 39 -0.78 -5.52 -29.03
CA ILE A 39 -0.26 -6.89 -29.20
C ILE A 39 0.44 -7.03 -30.55
N ASP A 40 -0.20 -6.59 -31.62
CA ASP A 40 0.31 -6.70 -32.99
C ASP A 40 1.65 -5.95 -33.11
N PHE A 41 1.74 -4.74 -32.55
CA PHE A 41 3.00 -3.99 -32.50
C PHE A 41 4.11 -4.74 -31.74
N VAL A 42 3.83 -5.23 -30.52
CA VAL A 42 4.82 -5.96 -29.71
C VAL A 42 5.30 -7.23 -30.44
N ARG A 43 4.44 -7.88 -31.22
CA ARG A 43 4.81 -9.04 -32.06
C ARG A 43 5.70 -8.67 -33.24
N THR A 44 5.65 -7.44 -33.75
CA THR A 44 6.57 -6.99 -34.82
C THR A 44 8.01 -6.82 -34.34
N ILE A 45 8.25 -6.76 -33.03
CA ILE A 45 9.60 -6.55 -32.47
C ILE A 45 10.34 -7.89 -32.42
N PRO A 46 11.45 -8.06 -33.17
CA PRO A 46 12.16 -9.33 -33.22
C PRO A 46 12.95 -9.60 -31.93
N GLY A 47 13.07 -10.88 -31.57
CA GLY A 47 13.90 -11.33 -30.43
C GLY A 47 13.15 -11.41 -29.09
N GLN A 48 13.92 -11.41 -28.01
CA GLN A 48 13.39 -11.55 -26.65
C GLN A 48 12.95 -10.18 -26.13
N ARG A 49 11.65 -9.99 -25.99
CA ARG A 49 11.03 -8.71 -25.64
C ARG A 49 10.92 -8.60 -24.13
N ARG A 50 11.47 -7.54 -23.54
CA ARG A 50 11.35 -7.20 -22.12
C ARG A 50 10.72 -5.82 -22.05
N LEU A 51 9.62 -5.68 -21.32
CA LEU A 51 8.82 -4.46 -21.29
C LEU A 51 8.77 -3.86 -19.87
N CYS A 52 8.90 -2.54 -19.78
CA CYS A 52 8.72 -1.77 -18.56
C CYS A 52 7.69 -0.68 -18.77
N MET A 53 6.79 -0.50 -17.81
CA MET A 53 5.80 0.59 -17.79
C MET A 53 5.60 1.12 -16.39
N GLU A 54 5.01 2.31 -16.28
CA GLU A 54 4.64 2.88 -14.97
C GLU A 54 3.32 2.33 -14.45
N GLU A 55 3.19 2.34 -13.13
CA GLU A 55 1.95 2.05 -12.42
C GLU A 55 0.94 3.17 -12.67
N GLY A 56 -0.19 2.80 -13.26
CA GLY A 56 -1.31 3.70 -13.54
C GLY A 56 -2.63 2.95 -13.70
N THR A 57 -3.70 3.67 -14.03
CA THR A 57 -5.05 3.10 -14.17
C THR A 57 -5.12 1.93 -15.16
N LEU A 58 -4.35 2.02 -16.26
CA LEU A 58 -4.32 0.99 -17.30
C LEU A 58 -3.32 -0.14 -17.03
N SER A 59 -2.40 0.03 -16.09
CA SER A 59 -1.27 -0.89 -15.87
C SER A 59 -1.72 -2.34 -15.67
N GLU A 60 -2.83 -2.57 -14.97
CA GLU A 60 -3.35 -3.92 -14.74
C GLU A 60 -3.85 -4.57 -16.02
N TRP A 61 -4.69 -3.88 -16.79
CA TRP A 61 -5.15 -4.35 -18.09
C TRP A 61 -3.99 -4.54 -19.08
N LEU A 62 -3.01 -3.64 -19.09
CA LEU A 62 -1.83 -3.76 -19.94
C LEU A 62 -0.97 -4.96 -19.55
N CYS A 63 -0.81 -5.27 -18.25
CA CYS A 63 -0.19 -6.53 -17.83
C CYS A 63 -0.96 -7.71 -18.40
N GLU A 64 -2.30 -7.71 -18.28
CA GLU A 64 -3.13 -8.81 -18.78
C GLU A 64 -3.03 -9.02 -20.29
N VAL A 65 -2.93 -7.94 -21.05
CA VAL A 65 -2.85 -7.94 -22.52
C VAL A 65 -1.45 -8.29 -23.02
N LEU A 66 -0.39 -7.75 -22.40
CA LEU A 66 0.97 -7.79 -22.96
C LEU A 66 1.87 -8.86 -22.34
N GLU A 67 1.64 -9.28 -21.10
CA GLU A 67 2.47 -10.29 -20.41
C GLU A 67 2.62 -11.60 -21.22
N PRO A 68 1.59 -12.13 -21.91
CA PRO A 68 1.74 -13.33 -22.74
C PRO A 68 2.61 -13.15 -24.00
N HIS A 69 3.00 -11.92 -24.33
CA HIS A 69 3.70 -11.58 -25.57
C HIS A 69 5.11 -11.03 -25.35
N VAL A 70 5.54 -10.94 -24.09
CA VAL A 70 6.89 -10.51 -23.69
C VAL A 70 7.51 -11.57 -22.78
N ALA A 71 8.83 -11.68 -22.79
CA ALA A 71 9.56 -12.59 -21.91
C ALA A 71 9.63 -12.08 -20.47
N GLU A 72 9.49 -10.77 -20.28
CA GLU A 72 9.51 -10.10 -18.99
C GLU A 72 8.65 -8.83 -19.09
N LEU A 73 7.81 -8.61 -18.08
CA LEU A 73 7.03 -7.39 -17.93
C LEU A 73 7.22 -6.85 -16.52
N VAL A 74 7.75 -5.64 -16.41
CA VAL A 74 7.99 -4.95 -15.14
C VAL A 74 7.11 -3.71 -15.06
N VAL A 75 6.45 -3.54 -13.91
CA VAL A 75 5.74 -2.30 -13.59
C VAL A 75 6.50 -1.58 -12.49
N VAL A 76 6.71 -0.28 -12.63
CA VAL A 76 7.40 0.56 -11.63
C VAL A 76 6.49 1.67 -11.13
N GLN A 77 6.66 2.12 -9.89
CA GLN A 77 5.99 3.35 -9.47
C GLN A 77 6.55 4.56 -10.24
N PRO A 78 5.69 5.50 -10.66
CA PRO A 78 6.15 6.73 -11.30
C PRO A 78 7.05 7.52 -10.36
N ASP A 79 8.20 7.93 -10.89
CA ASP A 79 9.12 8.79 -10.15
C ASP A 79 8.61 10.23 -10.12
N LYS A 80 8.78 10.90 -8.99
CA LYS A 80 8.51 12.34 -8.90
C LYS A 80 9.66 13.12 -9.52
N HIS A 81 9.68 13.25 -10.84
CA HIS A 81 10.66 14.07 -11.54
C HIS A 81 10.20 15.54 -11.63
N ALA A 82 11.15 16.46 -11.47
CA ALA A 82 11.01 17.87 -11.81
C ALA A 82 11.67 18.11 -13.17
N GLY A 83 10.91 18.57 -14.16
CA GLY A 83 11.39 18.76 -15.53
C GLY A 83 10.25 18.78 -16.55
N ALA A 84 10.58 18.99 -17.82
CA ALA A 84 9.62 18.90 -18.92
C ALA A 84 9.17 17.44 -19.08
N LYS A 85 7.87 17.19 -18.93
CA LYS A 85 7.25 15.88 -19.15
C LYS A 85 6.96 15.69 -20.63
N ASN A 86 7.36 14.56 -21.18
CA ASN A 86 7.07 14.18 -22.56
C ASN A 86 7.05 12.65 -22.63
N ASP A 87 5.94 12.10 -23.12
CA ASP A 87 5.67 10.67 -23.25
C ASP A 87 6.82 9.90 -23.94
N SER A 88 7.48 10.52 -24.94
CA SER A 88 8.65 9.93 -25.61
C SER A 88 9.84 9.79 -24.65
N ILE A 89 10.15 10.84 -23.89
CA ILE A 89 11.25 10.84 -22.92
C ILE A 89 10.98 9.80 -21.83
N ASP A 90 9.74 9.72 -21.35
CA ASP A 90 9.33 8.79 -20.32
C ASP A 90 9.43 7.33 -20.80
N ALA A 91 8.94 7.03 -22.01
CA ALA A 91 9.10 5.72 -22.63
C ALA A 91 10.58 5.33 -22.83
N TRP A 92 11.44 6.23 -23.33
CA TRP A 92 12.87 5.94 -23.47
C TRP A 92 13.58 5.71 -22.14
N ASN A 93 13.21 6.47 -21.11
CA ASN A 93 13.75 6.31 -19.77
C ASN A 93 13.39 4.95 -19.18
N LEU A 94 12.14 4.49 -19.34
CA LEU A 94 11.70 3.16 -18.90
C LEU A 94 12.47 2.04 -19.60
N ALA A 95 12.63 2.13 -20.93
CA ALA A 95 13.42 1.17 -21.71
C ALA A 95 14.88 1.09 -21.21
N SER A 96 15.48 2.27 -20.93
CA SER A 96 16.85 2.39 -20.45
C SER A 96 17.04 1.83 -19.04
N LYS A 97 16.12 2.14 -18.11
CA LYS A 97 16.12 1.61 -16.73
C LYS A 97 16.03 0.09 -16.73
N LEU A 98 15.09 -0.48 -17.49
CA LEU A 98 14.96 -1.93 -17.64
C LEU A 98 16.23 -2.57 -18.19
N ARG A 99 16.83 -1.97 -19.22
CA ARG A 99 18.09 -2.45 -19.82
C ARG A 99 19.25 -2.48 -18.82
N LYS A 100 19.36 -1.47 -17.97
CA LYS A 100 20.43 -1.36 -16.98
C LYS A 100 20.18 -2.20 -15.72
N GLY A 101 18.98 -2.75 -15.55
CA GLY A 101 18.55 -3.35 -14.30
C GLY A 101 18.37 -2.33 -13.17
N ASP A 102 18.23 -1.04 -13.51
CA ASP A 102 18.13 0.08 -12.57
C ASP A 102 16.65 0.40 -12.28
N LEU A 103 15.95 -0.61 -11.76
CA LEU A 103 14.52 -0.55 -11.50
C LEU A 103 14.29 -0.45 -9.99
N GLU A 104 14.11 0.78 -9.52
CA GLU A 104 13.58 1.02 -8.19
C GLU A 104 12.05 0.89 -8.17
N ASN A 105 11.46 0.62 -7.01
CA ASN A 105 10.02 0.70 -6.79
C ASN A 105 9.13 -0.21 -7.66
N VAL A 106 9.62 -1.41 -7.98
CA VAL A 106 8.86 -2.41 -8.74
C VAL A 106 7.51 -2.72 -8.06
N VAL A 107 6.43 -2.48 -8.80
CA VAL A 107 5.06 -2.83 -8.43
C VAL A 107 4.78 -4.24 -8.91
N PHE A 108 4.38 -5.08 -7.95
CA PHE A 108 4.04 -6.45 -8.27
C PHE A 108 2.59 -6.53 -8.75
N LYS A 109 2.42 -6.93 -10.01
CA LYS A 109 1.15 -7.30 -10.62
C LYS A 109 1.17 -8.81 -10.78
N ALA A 110 0.21 -9.49 -10.17
CA ALA A 110 0.01 -10.92 -10.39
C ALA A 110 -1.39 -11.16 -10.88
N ARG A 111 -1.49 -11.80 -12.04
CA ARG A 111 -2.72 -12.39 -12.54
C ARG A 111 -3.01 -13.68 -11.78
N GLY A 112 -4.28 -14.04 -11.70
CA GLY A 112 -4.71 -15.35 -11.24
C GLY A 112 -5.35 -15.31 -9.86
N ARG A 113 -4.84 -16.14 -8.93
CA ARG A 113 -5.57 -16.61 -7.74
C ARG A 113 -6.21 -15.50 -6.89
N PHE A 114 -5.60 -14.32 -6.78
CA PHE A 114 -6.09 -13.26 -5.90
C PHE A 114 -6.80 -12.11 -6.64
N THR A 115 -7.11 -12.22 -7.94
CA THR A 115 -7.74 -11.11 -8.69
C THR A 115 -9.08 -10.70 -8.07
N GLN A 116 -10.00 -11.64 -7.83
CA GLN A 116 -11.29 -11.30 -7.22
C GLN A 116 -11.13 -10.70 -5.80
N LEU A 117 -10.23 -11.26 -4.99
CA LEU A 117 -9.91 -10.72 -3.66
C LEU A 117 -9.38 -9.28 -3.74
N ARG A 118 -8.50 -8.98 -4.72
CA ARG A 118 -7.93 -7.63 -4.91
C ARG A 118 -9.01 -6.63 -5.28
N GLU A 119 -9.93 -6.98 -6.16
CA GLU A 119 -11.05 -6.10 -6.51
C GLU A 119 -12.03 -5.91 -5.35
N ALA A 120 -12.33 -6.96 -4.59
CA ALA A 120 -13.15 -6.83 -3.39
C ALA A 120 -12.49 -5.93 -2.31
N VAL A 121 -11.17 -6.07 -2.11
CA VAL A 121 -10.39 -5.18 -1.23
C VAL A 121 -10.44 -3.73 -1.73
N ARG A 122 -10.32 -3.49 -3.04
CA ARG A 122 -10.40 -2.16 -3.65
C ARG A 122 -11.77 -1.54 -3.47
N ALA A 123 -12.84 -2.29 -3.75
CA ALA A 123 -14.22 -1.84 -3.57
C ALA A 123 -14.46 -1.43 -2.12
N HIS A 124 -14.19 -2.33 -1.16
CA HIS A 124 -14.33 -2.03 0.27
C HIS A 124 -13.52 -0.80 0.69
N ARG A 125 -12.31 -0.63 0.14
CA ARG A 125 -11.45 0.52 0.47
C ARG A 125 -12.03 1.84 -0.01
N VAL A 126 -12.46 1.89 -1.27
CA VAL A 126 -12.96 3.11 -1.90
C VAL A 126 -14.27 3.52 -1.22
N THR A 127 -15.21 2.60 -1.05
CA THR A 127 -16.50 2.87 -0.40
C THR A 127 -16.33 3.29 1.05
N THR A 128 -15.43 2.64 1.81
CA THR A 128 -15.08 3.09 3.18
C THR A 128 -14.50 4.51 3.19
N ALA A 129 -13.62 4.83 2.24
CA ALA A 129 -13.05 6.18 2.15
C ALA A 129 -14.10 7.23 1.81
N ASP A 130 -15.09 6.88 0.98
CA ASP A 130 -16.19 7.76 0.60
C ASP A 130 -17.14 8.01 1.77
N VAL A 131 -17.53 6.95 2.52
CA VAL A 131 -18.26 7.08 3.79
C VAL A 131 -17.55 8.02 4.75
N VAL A 132 -16.25 7.82 4.97
CA VAL A 132 -15.44 8.69 5.86
C VAL A 132 -15.41 10.12 5.34
N ARG A 133 -15.25 10.33 4.03
CA ARG A 133 -15.22 11.67 3.42
C ARG A 133 -16.53 12.40 3.63
N THR A 134 -17.67 11.73 3.44
CA THR A 134 -19.00 12.31 3.63
C THR A 134 -19.27 12.64 5.09
N LYS A 135 -18.88 11.75 6.02
CA LYS A 135 -18.90 12.06 7.47
C LYS A 135 -18.07 13.29 7.83
N LEU A 136 -16.87 13.42 7.25
CA LEU A 136 -16.02 14.60 7.47
C LEU A 136 -16.63 15.88 6.89
N ARG A 137 -17.31 15.81 5.74
CA ARG A 137 -18.05 16.95 5.15
C ARG A 137 -19.20 17.39 6.05
N LEU A 138 -20.00 16.44 6.57
CA LEU A 138 -21.06 16.72 7.55
C LEU A 138 -20.50 17.41 8.80
N ASN A 139 -19.46 16.84 9.40
CA ASN A 139 -18.74 17.44 10.53
C ASN A 139 -18.31 18.89 10.24
N ALA A 140 -17.69 19.12 9.09
CA ALA A 140 -17.18 20.44 8.71
C ALA A 140 -18.33 21.44 8.53
N LEU A 141 -19.46 21.00 7.98
CA LEU A 141 -20.64 21.83 7.79
C LEU A 141 -21.17 22.38 9.12
N TYR A 142 -21.34 21.52 10.12
CA TYR A 142 -21.75 21.93 11.47
C TYR A 142 -20.69 22.78 12.20
N ARG A 143 -19.41 22.37 12.13
CA ARG A 143 -18.31 23.15 12.73
C ARG A 143 -18.17 24.55 12.13
N SER A 144 -18.51 24.73 10.85
CA SER A 144 -18.53 26.06 10.21
C SER A 144 -19.53 27.03 10.83
N ARG A 145 -20.43 26.54 11.71
CA ARG A 145 -21.39 27.31 12.49
C ARG A 145 -21.09 27.33 13.98
N GLY A 146 -19.90 26.88 14.39
CA GLY A 146 -19.54 26.78 15.81
C GLY A 146 -20.30 25.68 16.56
N ILE A 147 -20.96 24.76 15.85
CA ILE A 147 -21.67 23.63 16.46
C ILE A 147 -20.67 22.50 16.70
N HIS A 148 -20.57 22.09 17.97
CA HIS A 148 -19.63 21.08 18.45
C HIS A 148 -20.37 19.95 19.19
N GLY A 149 -19.65 18.90 19.60
CA GLY A 149 -20.23 17.85 20.46
C GLY A 149 -21.19 16.88 19.76
N MET A 150 -21.29 16.91 18.43
CA MET A 150 -22.23 16.07 17.67
C MET A 150 -21.95 14.56 17.76
N GLY A 151 -20.69 14.18 17.97
CA GLY A 151 -20.29 12.77 18.01
C GLY A 151 -20.71 12.01 16.75
N ASN A 152 -21.31 10.83 16.96
CA ASN A 152 -21.83 10.00 15.88
C ASN A 152 -23.29 10.31 15.51
N GLU A 153 -23.98 11.14 16.29
CA GLU A 153 -25.42 11.39 16.13
C GLU A 153 -25.74 12.01 14.75
N ILE A 154 -24.89 12.90 14.25
CA ILE A 154 -25.08 13.51 12.93
C ILE A 154 -24.94 12.54 11.75
N TYR A 155 -24.45 11.32 11.98
CA TYR A 155 -24.33 10.28 10.95
C TYR A 155 -25.43 9.23 11.04
N ASP A 156 -26.11 9.16 12.18
CA ASP A 156 -27.06 8.11 12.49
C ASP A 156 -28.46 8.56 12.01
N PRO A 157 -29.12 7.80 11.13
CA PRO A 157 -30.46 8.13 10.62
C PRO A 157 -31.48 8.42 11.73
N ASP A 158 -31.37 7.76 12.88
CA ASP A 158 -32.35 7.86 13.96
C ASP A 158 -32.18 9.12 14.82
N THR A 159 -30.99 9.73 14.80
CA THR A 159 -30.67 10.87 15.68
C THR A 159 -30.27 12.13 14.93
N ARG A 160 -29.83 12.06 13.67
CA ARG A 160 -29.29 13.23 12.94
C ARG A 160 -30.30 14.35 12.71
N ASP A 161 -31.60 14.05 12.66
CA ASP A 161 -32.63 15.04 12.39
C ASP A 161 -32.75 16.07 13.52
N GLN A 162 -32.39 15.71 14.76
CA GLN A 162 -32.33 16.65 15.89
C GLN A 162 -31.27 17.75 15.74
N TRP A 163 -30.31 17.54 14.83
CA TRP A 163 -29.24 18.49 14.54
C TRP A 163 -29.60 19.46 13.41
N LEU A 164 -30.52 19.09 12.51
CA LEU A 164 -30.90 19.93 11.38
C LEU A 164 -31.44 21.31 11.78
N PRO A 165 -32.31 21.45 12.80
CA PRO A 165 -32.81 22.76 13.24
C PRO A 165 -31.72 23.70 13.77
N LYS A 166 -30.54 23.18 14.14
CA LYS A 166 -29.40 23.98 14.60
C LYS A 166 -28.66 24.66 13.45
N LEU A 167 -28.98 24.32 12.19
CA LEU A 167 -28.41 24.93 11.00
C LEU A 167 -29.41 25.91 10.36
N PRO A 168 -28.93 27.02 9.76
CA PRO A 168 -29.79 27.86 8.93
C PRO A 168 -30.29 27.11 7.68
N PRO A 169 -31.47 27.47 7.13
CA PRO A 169 -32.19 26.66 6.15
C PRO A 169 -31.36 26.15 4.97
N ALA A 170 -30.57 27.01 4.33
CA ALA A 170 -29.72 26.62 3.19
C ALA A 170 -28.65 25.58 3.57
N ARG A 171 -28.08 25.67 4.78
CA ARG A 171 -27.11 24.68 5.27
C ARG A 171 -27.79 23.42 5.81
N ALA A 172 -28.98 23.53 6.38
CA ALA A 172 -29.79 22.36 6.74
C ALA A 172 -30.11 21.52 5.50
N ARG A 173 -30.46 22.17 4.37
CA ARG A 173 -30.66 21.47 3.09
C ARG A 173 -29.40 20.77 2.60
N MET A 174 -28.24 21.41 2.70
CA MET A 174 -26.96 20.75 2.37
C MET A 174 -26.66 19.56 3.29
N ALA A 175 -26.95 19.68 4.59
CA ALA A 175 -26.79 18.59 5.55
C ALA A 175 -27.69 17.40 5.19
N GLN A 176 -28.95 17.65 4.84
CA GLN A 176 -29.88 16.61 4.36
C GLN A 176 -29.34 15.88 3.13
N LEU A 177 -28.82 16.59 2.12
CA LEU A 177 -28.24 15.97 0.93
C LEU A 177 -27.03 15.09 1.25
N LEU A 178 -26.11 15.57 2.10
CA LEU A 178 -24.97 14.78 2.55
C LEU A 178 -25.37 13.58 3.40
N SER A 179 -26.43 13.71 4.19
CA SER A 179 -27.03 12.63 4.97
C SER A 179 -27.61 11.54 4.06
N THR A 180 -28.35 11.89 3.02
CA THR A 180 -28.84 10.95 2.01
C THR A 180 -27.69 10.27 1.24
N GLU A 181 -26.66 11.04 0.85
CA GLU A 181 -25.44 10.48 0.24
C GLU A 181 -24.77 9.47 1.17
N LEU A 182 -24.67 9.80 2.48
CA LEU A 182 -24.06 8.93 3.48
C LEU A 182 -24.81 7.60 3.64
N ASP A 183 -26.14 7.61 3.63
CA ASP A 183 -26.95 6.40 3.78
C ASP A 183 -26.68 5.43 2.63
N GLY A 184 -26.76 5.91 1.39
CA GLY A 184 -26.46 5.09 0.21
C GLY A 184 -25.01 4.60 0.20
N LEU A 185 -24.05 5.42 0.62
CA LEU A 185 -22.65 4.99 0.74
C LEU A 185 -22.46 3.92 1.83
N CYS A 186 -23.22 3.97 2.92
CA CYS A 186 -23.19 2.95 3.97
C CYS A 186 -23.67 1.59 3.44
N GLU A 187 -24.77 1.56 2.69
CA GLU A 187 -25.29 0.35 2.04
C GLU A 187 -24.28 -0.23 1.03
N VAL A 188 -23.72 0.60 0.16
CA VAL A 188 -22.71 0.16 -0.82
C VAL A 188 -21.44 -0.34 -0.13
N ARG A 189 -21.03 0.30 0.98
CA ARG A 189 -19.89 -0.18 1.78
C ARG A 189 -20.17 -1.55 2.40
N GLU A 190 -21.39 -1.79 2.90
CA GLU A 190 -21.79 -3.07 3.46
C GLU A 190 -21.76 -4.19 2.41
N GLN A 191 -22.32 -3.94 1.22
CA GLN A 191 -22.24 -4.89 0.09
C GLN A 191 -20.77 -5.19 -0.29
N ALA A 192 -19.91 -4.17 -0.32
CA ALA A 192 -18.49 -4.37 -0.57
C ALA A 192 -17.77 -5.16 0.54
N GLU A 193 -18.20 -5.03 1.80
CA GLU A 193 -17.68 -5.81 2.93
C GLU A 193 -18.12 -7.29 2.83
N ILE A 194 -19.39 -7.54 2.49
CA ILE A 194 -19.92 -8.89 2.25
C ILE A 194 -19.10 -9.58 1.15
N TRP A 195 -18.96 -8.93 -0.01
CA TRP A 195 -18.18 -9.46 -1.12
C TRP A 195 -16.71 -9.70 -0.74
N LEU A 196 -16.10 -8.78 0.02
CA LEU A 196 -14.75 -8.97 0.54
C LEU A 196 -14.64 -10.22 1.42
N LEU A 197 -15.58 -10.44 2.33
CA LEU A 197 -15.56 -11.57 3.24
C LEU A 197 -15.82 -12.90 2.51
N GLU A 198 -16.67 -12.92 1.49
CA GLU A 198 -16.86 -14.07 0.60
C GLU A 198 -15.55 -14.44 -0.09
N GLN A 199 -14.91 -13.50 -0.78
CA GLN A 199 -13.63 -13.75 -1.46
C GLN A 199 -12.52 -14.12 -0.49
N ALA A 200 -12.53 -13.55 0.73
CA ALA A 200 -11.55 -13.85 1.75
C ALA A 200 -11.64 -15.32 2.23
N ARG A 201 -12.84 -15.90 2.28
CA ARG A 201 -13.05 -17.29 2.74
C ARG A 201 -12.45 -18.32 1.79
N GLU A 202 -12.34 -18.02 0.49
CA GLU A 202 -11.76 -18.90 -0.53
C GLU A 202 -10.25 -19.14 -0.36
N HIS A 203 -9.57 -18.33 0.48
CA HIS A 203 -8.12 -18.34 0.58
C HIS A 203 -7.63 -18.83 1.96
N ALA A 204 -6.93 -19.96 1.97
CA ALA A 204 -6.32 -20.52 3.20
C ALA A 204 -5.31 -19.56 3.85
N GLU A 205 -4.67 -18.69 3.07
CA GLU A 205 -3.77 -17.64 3.56
C GLU A 205 -4.51 -16.67 4.47
N VAL A 206 -5.70 -16.23 4.08
CA VAL A 206 -6.52 -15.32 4.89
C VAL A 206 -6.89 -16.00 6.21
N ARG A 207 -7.40 -17.24 6.16
CA ARG A 207 -7.77 -18.01 7.37
C ARG A 207 -6.61 -18.19 8.34
N ARG A 208 -5.41 -18.48 7.84
CA ARG A 208 -4.21 -18.54 8.69
C ARG A 208 -3.87 -17.18 9.28
N LEU A 209 -3.90 -16.11 8.50
CA LEU A 209 -3.58 -14.78 9.00
C LEU A 209 -4.62 -14.26 10.02
N THR A 210 -5.86 -14.74 10.00
CA THR A 210 -6.86 -14.38 11.03
C THR A 210 -6.57 -14.93 12.42
N THR A 211 -5.66 -15.90 12.54
CA THR A 211 -5.21 -16.40 13.85
C THR A 211 -4.31 -15.40 14.59
N LEU A 212 -3.78 -14.39 13.88
CA LEU A 212 -2.94 -13.36 14.47
C LEU A 212 -3.75 -12.38 15.34
N PRO A 213 -3.16 -11.93 16.46
CA PRO A 213 -3.83 -11.04 17.37
C PRO A 213 -4.00 -9.66 16.72
N GLY A 214 -5.23 -9.16 16.76
CA GLY A 214 -5.59 -7.89 16.10
C GLY A 214 -5.69 -7.96 14.57
N ILE A 215 -5.66 -9.15 13.95
CA ILE A 215 -5.87 -9.31 12.51
C ILE A 215 -7.16 -10.09 12.27
N GLY A 216 -8.26 -9.37 12.05
CA GLY A 216 -9.53 -9.97 11.62
C GLY A 216 -9.57 -10.25 10.11
N PRO A 217 -10.66 -10.85 9.58
CA PRO A 217 -10.77 -11.28 8.18
C PRO A 217 -10.55 -10.14 7.18
N VAL A 218 -11.08 -8.95 7.44
CA VAL A 218 -10.85 -7.75 6.60
C VAL A 218 -9.36 -7.39 6.54
N ARG A 219 -8.66 -7.33 7.69
CA ARG A 219 -7.23 -7.01 7.74
C ARG A 219 -6.39 -8.09 7.05
N ALA A 220 -6.73 -9.36 7.26
CA ALA A 220 -6.08 -10.49 6.62
C ALA A 220 -6.24 -10.45 5.09
N ALA A 221 -7.45 -10.21 4.60
CA ALA A 221 -7.74 -10.07 3.17
C ALA A 221 -6.92 -8.95 2.52
N TYR A 222 -6.85 -7.79 3.16
CA TYR A 222 -5.99 -6.69 2.69
C TYR A 222 -4.52 -7.07 2.63
N ILE A 223 -4.00 -7.75 3.67
CA ILE A 223 -2.62 -8.20 3.69
C ILE A 223 -2.36 -9.15 2.52
N VAL A 224 -3.22 -10.14 2.31
CA VAL A 224 -3.08 -11.13 1.22
C VAL A 224 -3.15 -10.45 -0.15
N ALA A 225 -4.15 -9.60 -0.37
CA ALA A 225 -4.34 -8.89 -1.64
C ALA A 225 -3.17 -7.97 -2.00
N ILE A 226 -2.55 -7.32 -1.02
CA ILE A 226 -1.45 -6.37 -1.25
C ILE A 226 -0.11 -7.10 -1.39
N VAL A 227 0.18 -8.06 -0.51
CA VAL A 227 1.48 -8.72 -0.46
C VAL A 227 1.59 -9.81 -1.53
N VAL A 228 0.49 -10.49 -1.82
CA VAL A 228 0.33 -11.63 -2.73
C VAL A 228 1.13 -12.86 -2.33
N THR A 229 2.45 -12.73 -2.15
CA THR A 229 3.34 -13.80 -1.74
C THR A 229 4.31 -13.30 -0.67
N PRO A 230 4.51 -14.04 0.44
CA PRO A 230 5.48 -13.67 1.47
C PRO A 230 6.93 -13.91 1.03
N PHE A 231 7.15 -14.68 -0.04
CA PHE A 231 8.48 -15.08 -0.51
C PHE A 231 9.22 -13.96 -1.25
N ARG A 232 8.53 -12.87 -1.61
CA ARG A 232 9.16 -11.67 -2.17
C ARG A 232 10.00 -10.87 -1.16
N PHE A 233 9.90 -11.20 0.12
CA PHE A 233 10.68 -10.56 1.18
C PHE A 233 11.70 -11.54 1.73
N SER A 234 12.99 -11.31 1.49
CA SER A 234 14.06 -12.15 2.01
C SER A 234 14.11 -12.09 3.54
N THR A 235 14.00 -10.88 4.10
CA THR A 235 14.10 -10.62 5.54
C THR A 235 12.86 -9.90 6.09
N LYS A 236 12.67 -9.96 7.41
CA LYS A 236 11.65 -9.15 8.11
C LYS A 236 11.88 -7.65 7.95
N ARG A 237 13.14 -7.21 7.74
CA ARG A 237 13.47 -5.79 7.54
C ARG A 237 12.93 -5.27 6.21
N ASP A 238 13.00 -6.09 5.16
CA ASP A 238 12.43 -5.76 3.83
C ASP A 238 10.92 -5.58 3.95
N PHE A 239 10.26 -6.50 4.67
CA PHE A 239 8.83 -6.41 4.92
C PHE A 239 8.46 -5.17 5.76
N PHE A 240 9.25 -4.84 6.79
CA PHE A 240 9.04 -3.60 7.56
C PHE A 240 9.18 -2.35 6.69
N GLY A 241 10.16 -2.34 5.78
CA GLY A 241 10.33 -1.28 4.79
C GLY A 241 9.06 -1.08 3.97
N TYR A 242 8.56 -2.17 3.38
CA TYR A 242 7.35 -2.19 2.56
C TYR A 242 6.09 -1.76 3.35
N CYS A 243 5.92 -2.23 4.58
CA CYS A 243 4.80 -1.84 5.45
C CYS A 243 4.95 -0.44 6.06
N GLY A 244 6.07 0.26 5.85
CA GLY A 244 6.31 1.57 6.45
C GLY A 244 6.51 1.56 7.95
N LEU A 245 6.97 0.42 8.47
CA LEU A 245 7.37 0.18 9.85
C LEU A 245 8.90 0.25 10.01
N GLY A 246 9.66 0.28 8.91
CA GLY A 246 11.12 0.49 8.93
C GLY A 246 11.49 1.89 9.42
N ILE A 247 12.46 1.96 10.34
CA ILE A 247 13.09 3.23 10.73
C ILE A 247 14.11 3.58 9.65
N VAL A 248 14.07 4.81 9.16
CA VAL A 248 15.08 5.34 8.27
C VAL A 248 16.05 6.18 9.10
N THR A 249 17.30 5.76 9.09
CA THR A 249 18.43 6.53 9.58
C THR A 249 19.12 7.14 8.37
N ARG A 250 19.34 8.45 8.37
CA ARG A 250 20.16 9.13 7.36
C ARG A 250 21.25 9.89 8.08
N SER A 251 22.48 9.44 7.94
CA SER A 251 23.68 10.17 8.33
C SER A 251 24.18 10.94 7.10
N SER A 252 24.50 12.22 7.29
CA SER A 252 25.21 13.03 6.30
C SER A 252 26.73 13.00 6.52
N SER A 253 27.16 12.51 7.68
CA SER A 253 28.53 12.11 8.00
C SER A 253 28.44 10.91 8.95
N ASP A 254 28.93 9.75 8.51
CA ASP A 254 28.99 8.54 9.35
C ASP A 254 30.13 8.59 10.36
N TYR A 255 31.04 9.56 10.22
CA TYR A 255 32.24 9.69 11.04
C TYR A 255 32.28 11.08 11.67
N GLU A 256 32.66 11.10 12.95
CA GLU A 256 33.02 12.32 13.67
C GLU A 256 34.44 12.16 14.21
N ARG A 257 35.13 13.28 14.41
CA ARG A 257 36.48 13.26 14.95
C ARG A 257 36.38 13.15 16.46
N ASP A 258 36.88 12.06 17.02
CA ASP A 258 36.94 11.89 18.48
C ASP A 258 37.86 12.95 19.06
N GLU A 259 37.37 13.76 20.00
CA GLU A 259 38.12 14.88 20.57
C GLU A 259 39.37 14.40 21.32
N ARG A 260 39.34 13.19 21.90
CA ARG A 260 40.44 12.63 22.69
C ARG A 260 41.51 11.96 21.83
N SER A 261 41.12 11.08 20.90
CA SER A 261 42.07 10.35 20.05
C SER A 261 42.39 11.04 18.74
N GLN A 262 41.68 12.12 18.37
CA GLN A 262 41.77 12.83 17.10
C GLN A 262 41.51 11.96 15.86
N ARG A 263 41.00 10.73 16.05
CA ARG A 263 40.68 9.77 14.98
C ARG A 263 39.24 9.92 14.53
N TRP A 264 39.00 9.61 13.27
CA TRP A 264 37.63 9.47 12.75
C TRP A 264 37.00 8.21 13.33
N VAL A 265 35.98 8.39 14.16
CA VAL A 265 35.20 7.30 14.74
C VAL A 265 33.80 7.33 14.17
N ARG A 266 33.23 6.14 13.95
CA ARG A 266 31.87 6.01 13.44
C ARG A 266 30.90 6.57 14.49
N ARG A 267 30.11 7.58 14.10
CA ARG A 267 29.12 8.21 14.98
C ARG A 267 28.11 7.15 15.44
N GLN A 268 28.03 6.94 16.75
CA GLN A 268 27.13 5.94 17.37
C GLN A 268 25.65 6.38 17.32
N VAL A 269 25.38 7.67 17.14
CA VAL A 269 24.02 8.21 17.13
C VAL A 269 23.44 8.16 15.72
N ALA A 270 22.77 7.05 15.43
CA ALA A 270 21.81 6.96 14.34
C ALA A 270 20.71 8.01 14.54
N HIS A 271 20.84 9.18 13.91
CA HIS A 271 19.78 10.18 13.90
C HIS A 271 18.53 9.59 13.22
N THR A 272 17.62 9.08 14.04
CA THR A 272 16.35 8.53 13.60
C THR A 272 15.47 9.69 13.13
N ARG A 273 15.39 9.94 11.81
CA ARG A 273 14.55 11.02 11.26
C ARG A 273 13.08 10.61 11.06
N GLY A 274 12.76 9.31 11.15
CA GLY A 274 11.38 8.83 11.10
C GLY A 274 11.21 7.51 10.35
N LEU A 275 9.97 7.23 9.94
CA LEU A 275 9.62 6.01 9.22
C LEU A 275 9.75 6.19 7.71
N ASN A 276 10.04 5.10 6.99
CA ASN A 276 10.13 5.10 5.52
C ASN A 276 8.88 5.75 4.89
N ARG A 277 9.09 6.73 4.00
CA ARG A 277 8.03 7.43 3.26
C ARG A 277 7.61 6.66 2.00
N ASN A 278 8.51 5.89 1.41
CA ASN A 278 8.22 4.98 0.32
C ASN A 278 7.73 3.64 0.89
N ARG A 279 6.41 3.48 0.98
CA ARG A 279 5.75 2.39 1.71
C ARG A 279 4.34 2.17 1.18
N ASN A 280 3.75 1.03 1.52
CA ASN A 280 2.32 0.82 1.42
C ASN A 280 1.58 1.45 2.63
N PRO A 281 0.77 2.51 2.45
CA PRO A 281 0.08 3.18 3.56
C PRO A 281 -1.00 2.34 4.22
N LEU A 282 -1.63 1.41 3.47
CA LEU A 282 -2.68 0.53 3.99
C LEU A 282 -2.10 -0.50 4.95
N LEU A 283 -0.99 -1.17 4.57
CA LEU A 283 -0.29 -2.10 5.47
C LEU A 283 0.15 -1.40 6.75
N LYS A 284 0.64 -0.15 6.65
CA LYS A 284 0.98 0.65 7.83
C LYS A 284 -0.22 0.86 8.75
N ALA A 285 -1.37 1.22 8.19
CA ALA A 285 -2.60 1.42 8.95
C ALA A 285 -3.07 0.11 9.59
N ILE A 286 -3.03 -1.01 8.85
CA ILE A 286 -3.40 -2.34 9.33
C ILE A 286 -2.56 -2.75 10.53
N PHE A 287 -1.22 -2.72 10.43
CA PHE A 287 -0.36 -3.16 11.52
C PHE A 287 -0.42 -2.23 12.74
N LYS A 288 -0.58 -0.92 12.52
CA LYS A 288 -0.83 0.02 13.63
C LYS A 288 -2.16 -0.25 14.32
N GLY A 289 -3.23 -0.48 13.54
CA GLY A 289 -4.55 -0.81 14.07
C GLY A 289 -4.54 -2.15 14.81
N ALA A 290 -3.81 -3.15 14.29
CA ALA A 290 -3.62 -4.44 14.96
C ALA A 290 -2.92 -4.27 16.30
N ALA A 291 -1.84 -3.48 16.36
CA ALA A 291 -1.17 -3.18 17.62
C ALA A 291 -2.12 -2.52 18.64
N LEU A 292 -2.98 -1.59 18.22
CA LEU A 292 -3.99 -1.00 19.11
C LEU A 292 -5.00 -2.03 19.60
N SER A 293 -5.50 -2.90 18.72
CA SER A 293 -6.40 -3.99 19.11
C SER A 293 -5.77 -4.92 20.14
N VAL A 294 -4.50 -5.29 19.95
CA VAL A 294 -3.75 -6.14 20.90
C VAL A 294 -3.52 -5.45 22.24
N ILE A 295 -3.19 -4.16 22.22
CA ILE A 295 -2.98 -3.39 23.46
C ILE A 295 -4.29 -3.26 24.25
N ALA A 296 -5.45 -3.31 23.61
CA ALA A 296 -6.73 -3.34 24.30
C ALA A 296 -7.05 -4.71 24.96
N GLN A 297 -6.36 -5.79 24.58
CA GLN A 297 -6.55 -7.13 25.14
C GLN A 297 -5.67 -7.32 26.38
N THR A 298 -6.27 -7.54 27.55
CA THR A 298 -5.55 -7.60 28.84
C THR A 298 -4.67 -8.83 29.01
N ASP A 299 -5.02 -9.99 28.42
CA ASP A 299 -4.32 -11.27 28.67
C ASP A 299 -3.40 -11.75 27.53
N HIS A 300 -2.98 -10.86 26.63
CA HIS A 300 -2.13 -11.25 25.50
C HIS A 300 -0.63 -11.06 25.80
N PRO A 301 0.28 -11.99 25.43
CA PRO A 301 1.73 -11.82 25.66
C PRO A 301 2.30 -10.50 25.08
N LEU A 302 1.89 -10.13 23.88
CA LEU A 302 2.26 -8.84 23.26
C LEU A 302 1.73 -7.61 24.02
N ARG A 303 0.67 -7.72 24.82
CA ARG A 303 0.25 -6.64 25.72
C ARG A 303 1.21 -6.50 26.88
N ARG A 304 1.63 -7.62 27.50
CA ARG A 304 2.65 -7.61 28.56
C ARG A 304 3.98 -7.01 28.07
N ASP A 305 4.35 -7.32 26.83
CA ASP A 305 5.50 -6.70 26.17
C ASP A 305 5.33 -5.18 26.00
N TYR A 306 4.13 -4.73 25.62
CA TYR A 306 3.83 -3.31 25.49
C TYR A 306 4.01 -2.58 26.82
N ASP A 307 3.47 -3.15 27.91
CA ASP A 307 3.57 -2.56 29.25
C ASP A 307 5.04 -2.50 29.72
N ARG A 308 5.85 -3.53 29.44
CA ARG A 308 7.31 -3.50 29.69
C ARG A 308 8.01 -2.42 28.88
N LEU A 309 7.68 -2.28 27.60
CA LEU A 309 8.26 -1.25 26.73
C LEU A 309 7.95 0.17 27.20
N LEU A 310 6.80 0.40 27.83
CA LEU A 310 6.42 1.70 28.37
C LEU A 310 7.34 2.17 29.52
N GLN A 311 8.01 1.24 30.21
CA GLN A 311 8.96 1.58 31.28
C GLN A 311 10.19 2.33 30.74
N ASN A 312 10.61 2.02 29.50
CA ASN A 312 11.86 2.54 28.91
C ASN A 312 11.65 3.29 27.59
N SER A 313 10.41 3.45 27.12
CA SER A 313 10.14 4.08 25.82
C SER A 313 8.81 4.83 25.77
N LYS A 314 8.74 5.84 24.91
CA LYS A 314 7.52 6.62 24.70
C LYS A 314 6.41 5.76 24.09
N PRO A 315 5.12 5.99 24.43
CA PRO A 315 4.01 5.17 23.93
C PRO A 315 3.96 4.96 22.40
N PRO A 316 4.27 5.95 21.54
CA PRO A 316 4.31 5.74 20.09
C PRO A 316 5.40 4.76 19.63
N LEU A 317 6.55 4.71 20.30
CA LEU A 317 7.65 3.80 19.99
C LEU A 317 7.33 2.38 20.46
N ALA A 318 6.74 2.24 21.65
CA ALA A 318 6.23 0.97 22.14
C ALA A 318 5.18 0.39 21.18
N ARG A 319 4.20 1.20 20.74
CA ARG A 319 3.19 0.80 19.73
C ARG A 319 3.82 0.37 18.40
N LEU A 320 4.84 1.09 17.92
CA LEU A 320 5.56 0.71 16.71
C LEU A 320 6.25 -0.65 16.84
N THR A 321 6.83 -0.93 18.00
CA THR A 321 7.48 -2.22 18.29
C THR A 321 6.48 -3.36 18.27
N ILE A 322 5.29 -3.19 18.88
CA ILE A 322 4.21 -4.18 18.79
C ILE A 322 3.75 -4.38 17.35
N ALA A 323 3.56 -3.31 16.58
CA ALA A 323 3.22 -3.40 15.15
C ALA A 323 4.25 -4.22 14.34
N ARG A 324 5.55 -4.05 14.62
CA ARG A 324 6.64 -4.82 14.00
C ARG A 324 6.65 -6.28 14.42
N ARG A 325 6.32 -6.58 15.68
CA ARG A 325 6.19 -7.97 16.17
C ARG A 325 5.05 -8.68 15.44
N ILE A 326 3.89 -8.04 15.32
CA ILE A 326 2.75 -8.56 14.55
C ILE A 326 3.14 -8.76 13.08
N ALA A 327 3.76 -7.78 12.43
CA ALA A 327 4.20 -7.90 11.04
C ALA A 327 5.24 -9.03 10.83
N SER A 328 6.13 -9.25 11.80
CA SER A 328 7.09 -10.37 11.76
C SER A 328 6.38 -11.71 11.85
N ALA A 329 5.41 -11.82 12.77
CA ALA A 329 4.60 -13.01 12.93
C ALA A 329 3.80 -13.29 11.65
N THR A 330 3.17 -12.28 11.05
CA THR A 330 2.51 -12.36 9.72
C THR A 330 3.42 -12.96 8.66
N LEU A 331 4.64 -12.44 8.50
CA LEU A 331 5.57 -12.96 7.50
C LEU A 331 5.97 -14.41 7.80
N ALA A 332 6.25 -14.73 9.06
CA ALA A 332 6.70 -16.05 9.49
C ALA A 332 5.62 -17.13 9.30
N ILE A 333 4.40 -16.92 9.82
CA ILE A 333 3.32 -17.90 9.72
C ILE A 333 2.89 -18.10 8.27
N TRP A 334 2.93 -17.03 7.46
CA TRP A 334 2.58 -17.13 6.05
C TRP A 334 3.61 -17.94 5.26
N LYS A 335 4.91 -17.76 5.50
CA LYS A 335 5.96 -18.58 4.88
C LYS A 335 5.89 -20.04 5.33
N LYS A 336 5.66 -20.29 6.61
CA LYS A 336 5.62 -21.64 7.19
C LYS A 336 4.29 -22.36 6.98
N LYS A 337 3.24 -21.65 6.56
CA LYS A 337 1.86 -22.15 6.47
C LYS A 337 1.33 -22.71 7.80
N GLU A 338 1.77 -22.12 8.91
CA GLU A 338 1.36 -22.47 10.27
C GLU A 338 0.30 -21.49 10.77
N GLU A 339 -0.39 -21.86 11.86
CA GLU A 339 -1.23 -20.94 12.63
C GLU A 339 -0.39 -20.16 13.64
N TYR A 340 -0.94 -19.04 14.09
CA TYR A 340 -0.33 -18.25 15.15
C TYR A 340 -0.34 -18.99 16.49
N ASP A 341 0.83 -19.07 17.11
CA ASP A 341 1.00 -19.66 18.43
C ASP A 341 1.56 -18.59 19.39
N PRO A 342 0.77 -18.12 20.37
CA PRO A 342 1.22 -17.17 21.37
C PRO A 342 2.46 -17.65 22.16
N ALA A 343 2.65 -18.96 22.34
CA ALA A 343 3.79 -19.52 23.08
C ALA A 343 5.12 -19.39 22.31
N LYS A 344 5.05 -19.34 20.97
CA LYS A 344 6.23 -19.04 20.12
C LYS A 344 6.72 -17.60 20.27
N HIS A 345 5.98 -16.72 20.96
CA HIS A 345 6.52 -15.47 21.45
C HIS A 345 7.43 -15.69 22.66
N CYS A 346 8.52 -16.41 22.45
CA CYS A 346 9.66 -16.35 23.35
C CYS A 346 10.41 -15.04 23.11
N THR A 347 10.52 -14.26 24.18
CA THR A 347 11.29 -13.02 24.28
C THR A 347 12.70 -13.24 23.74
N THR A 348 12.97 -12.72 22.54
CA THR A 348 14.33 -12.48 22.06
C THR A 348 14.85 -11.22 22.75
N ASP A 349 15.03 -11.31 24.07
CA ASP A 349 15.78 -10.38 24.91
C ASP A 349 16.68 -11.24 25.81
N ALA A 350 17.60 -11.97 25.17
CA ALA A 350 18.72 -12.65 25.81
C ALA A 350 19.85 -12.81 24.79
N LYS A 351 20.46 -11.67 24.42
CA LYS A 351 21.88 -11.43 24.12
C LYS A 351 22.05 -10.15 23.30
#